data_AF-A0A952VBB5-F1
#
_entry.id   AF-A0A952VBB5-F1
#
_cell.length_a   1.000
_cell.length_b   1.000
_cell.length_c   1.000
_cell.angle_alpha   90.00
_cell.angle_beta   90.00
_cell.angle_gamma   90.00
#
_symmetry.space_group_name_H-M   'P 1'
#
loop_
_entity.id
_entity.type
_entity.pdbx_description
1 polymer ?
#
loop_
_entity_poly.entity_id
_entity_poly.type
_entity_poly.pdbx_seq_one_letter_code
_entity_poly.pdbx_strand_id
1 'polypeptide(L)'
;MTVIISPDVIDYLENLVFTLRDKGYFNFLEDAEEYVDKIYDAIPVALQQQQHKQTPEELIKYGRFYVTYNTANRTTWYIFFARSDERIIVKFVTNNHVYNAGFLNLDD
;
A
#
# COMPACT_ATOMS: atom_id res chain seq x y z
N MET A 1 8.88 3.22 17.96
CA MET A 1 7.92 2.47 17.13
C MET A 1 8.65 2.02 15.87
N THR A 2 8.80 0.71 15.69
CA THR A 2 9.52 0.14 14.54
C THR A 2 8.51 -0.31 13.48
N VAL A 3 8.75 0.05 12.22
CA VAL A 3 7.95 -0.39 11.07
C VAL A 3 8.71 -1.51 10.37
N ILE A 4 8.04 -2.65 10.18
CA ILE A 4 8.58 -3.81 9.47
C ILE A 4 7.68 -4.05 8.26
N ILE A 5 8.27 -4.03 7.07
CA ILE A 5 7.56 -4.33 5.82
C ILE A 5 7.78 -5.82 5.52
N SER A 6 6.68 -6.54 5.30
CA SER A 6 6.76 -7.97 4.98
C SER A 6 7.39 -8.20 3.60
N PRO A 7 8.09 -9.33 3.40
CA PRO A 7 8.65 -9.69 2.10
C PRO A 7 7.60 -9.68 0.98
N ASP A 8 6.38 -10.17 1.25
CA ASP A 8 5.28 -10.19 0.28
C ASP A 8 4.94 -8.78 -0.24
N VAL A 9 5.06 -7.75 0.60
CA VAL A 9 4.83 -6.35 0.21
C VAL A 9 5.99 -5.82 -0.62
N ILE A 10 7.23 -6.18 -0.27
CA ILE A 10 8.42 -5.81 -1.04
C ILE A 10 8.33 -6.41 -2.44
N ASP A 11 8.10 -7.72 -2.53
CA ASP A 11 7.95 -8.45 -3.79
C ASP A 11 6.81 -7.87 -4.64
N TYR A 12 5.68 -7.48 -4.01
CA TYR A 12 4.59 -6.82 -4.71
C TYR A 12 5.01 -5.46 -5.31
N LEU A 13 5.72 -4.63 -4.55
CA LEU A 13 6.18 -3.32 -5.02
C LEU A 13 7.24 -3.46 -6.12
N GLU A 14 8.17 -4.41 -6.01
CA GLU A 14 9.13 -4.70 -7.07
C GLU A 14 8.42 -5.15 -8.36
N ASN A 15 7.43 -6.04 -8.27
CA ASN A 15 6.64 -6.47 -9.43
C ASN A 15 5.73 -5.37 -10.01
N LEU A 16 5.33 -4.41 -9.18
CA LEU A 16 4.52 -3.27 -9.59
C LEU A 16 5.27 -2.39 -10.60
N VAL A 17 6.59 -2.22 -10.46
CA VAL A 17 7.43 -1.48 -11.41
C VAL A 17 7.22 -2.00 -12.84
N PHE A 18 7.40 -3.32 -13.03
CA PHE A 18 7.21 -3.97 -14.33
C PHE A 18 5.77 -3.87 -14.81
N THR A 19 4.81 -4.05 -13.91
CA THR A 19 3.38 -3.94 -14.24
C THR A 19 3.01 -2.55 -14.76
N LEU A 20 3.54 -1.49 -14.14
CA LEU A 20 3.28 -0.10 -14.54
C LEU A 20 3.89 0.20 -15.91
N ARG A 21 5.10 -0.27 -16.16
CA ARG A 21 5.78 -0.16 -17.46
C ARG A 21 5.04 -0.93 -18.55
N ASP A 22 4.68 -2.19 -18.32
CA ASP A 22 4.02 -3.04 -19.32
C ASP A 22 2.61 -2.54 -19.67
N LYS A 23 1.93 -1.88 -18.72
CA LYS A 23 0.65 -1.20 -18.97
C LYS A 23 0.79 0.18 -19.62
N GLY A 24 2.02 0.64 -19.86
CA GLY A 24 2.30 1.93 -20.51
C GLY A 24 2.01 3.15 -19.66
N TYR A 25 1.99 3.02 -18.32
CA TYR A 25 1.89 4.19 -17.43
C TYR A 25 3.17 5.03 -17.44
N PHE A 26 4.31 4.39 -17.70
CA PHE A 26 5.62 5.03 -17.81
C PHE A 26 6.30 4.56 -19.09
N ASN A 27 7.02 5.50 -19.74
CA ASN A 27 7.77 5.21 -20.96
C ASN A 27 9.16 4.62 -20.64
N PHE A 28 9.68 4.91 -19.45
CA PHE A 28 10.99 4.47 -18.96
C PHE A 28 10.81 3.65 -17.68
N LEU A 29 11.71 2.68 -17.47
CA LEU A 29 11.65 1.81 -16.30
C LEU A 29 11.99 2.60 -15.03
N GLU A 30 12.94 3.51 -15.16
CA GLU A 30 13.45 4.39 -14.11
C GLU A 30 12.34 5.29 -13.54
N ASP A 31 11.44 5.78 -14.39
CA ASP A 31 10.28 6.58 -13.94
C ASP A 31 9.31 5.72 -13.11
N ALA A 32 9.15 4.45 -13.47
CA ALA A 32 8.30 3.51 -12.72
C ALA A 32 8.95 3.12 -11.38
N GLU A 33 10.27 2.91 -11.36
CA GLU A 33 11.05 2.68 -10.15
C GLU A 33 10.94 3.88 -9.19
N GLU A 34 11.19 5.10 -9.68
CA GLU A 34 11.08 6.32 -8.87
C GLU A 34 9.67 6.50 -8.29
N TYR A 35 8.64 6.14 -9.06
CA TYR A 35 7.26 6.17 -8.57
C TYR A 35 7.02 5.15 -7.45
N VAL A 36 7.52 3.92 -7.60
CA VAL A 36 7.38 2.86 -6.59
C VAL A 36 8.19 3.17 -5.33
N ASP A 37 9.40 3.70 -5.46
CA ASP A 37 10.23 4.13 -4.33
C ASP A 37 9.51 5.17 -3.47
N LYS A 38 8.83 6.14 -4.12
CA LYS A 38 8.01 7.13 -3.39
C LYS A 38 6.88 6.48 -2.60
N ILE A 39 6.30 5.38 -3.08
CA ILE A 39 5.27 4.64 -2.35
C ILE A 39 5.90 3.94 -1.15
N TYR A 40 7.05 3.28 -1.36
CA TYR A 40 7.78 2.61 -0.30
C TYR A 40 8.15 3.57 0.84
N ASP A 41 8.72 4.73 0.49
CA ASP A 41 9.10 5.78 1.45
C ASP A 41 7.89 6.42 2.14
N ALA A 42 6.73 6.45 1.48
CA ALA A 42 5.51 6.97 2.07
C ALA A 42 4.89 6.04 3.13
N ILE A 43 5.15 4.73 3.09
CA ILE A 43 4.58 3.76 4.05
C ILE A 43 4.86 4.15 5.51
N PRO A 44 6.12 4.34 5.96
CA PRO A 44 6.39 4.70 7.36
C PRO A 44 5.77 6.04 7.74
N VAL A 45 5.75 7.01 6.81
CA VAL A 45 5.16 8.34 7.04
C VAL A 45 3.65 8.24 7.21
N ALA A 46 2.96 7.45 6.38
CA ALA A 46 1.53 7.21 6.46
C ALA A 46 1.15 6.51 7.77
N LEU A 47 1.97 5.57 8.25
CA LEU A 47 1.75 4.86 9.51
C LEU A 47 1.94 5.74 10.75
N GLN A 48 2.74 6.80 10.65
CA GLN A 48 2.88 7.80 11.72
C GLN A 48 1.65 8.73 11.83
N GLN A 49 0.78 8.76 10.82
CA GLN A 49 -0.46 9.52 10.90
C GLN A 49 -1.40 8.91 11.95
N GLN A 50 -2.08 9.75 12.72
CA GLN A 50 -2.83 9.32 13.91
C GLN A 50 -4.15 8.60 13.60
N GLN A 51 -4.63 8.65 12.35
CA GLN A 51 -5.95 8.13 11.99
C GLN A 51 -5.84 6.74 11.35
N HIS A 52 -5.55 5.74 12.18
CA HIS A 52 -5.58 4.32 11.77
C HIS A 52 -7.02 3.83 11.73
N LYS A 53 -7.45 3.29 10.58
CA LYS A 53 -8.80 2.73 10.41
C LYS A 53 -8.79 1.24 10.76
N GLN A 54 -9.88 0.75 11.33
CA GLN A 54 -10.06 -0.69 11.52
C GLN A 54 -10.41 -1.35 10.18
N THR A 55 -9.75 -2.44 9.87
CA THR A 55 -10.03 -3.21 8.66
C THR A 55 -11.37 -3.95 8.79
N PRO A 56 -12.26 -3.90 7.79
CA PRO A 56 -13.47 -4.71 7.76
C PRO A 56 -13.18 -6.22 7.88
N GLU A 57 -14.15 -6.98 8.39
CA GLU A 57 -13.97 -8.40 8.69
C GLU A 57 -13.54 -9.22 7.47
N GLU A 58 -14.07 -8.91 6.29
CA GLU A 58 -13.73 -9.55 5.01
C GLU A 58 -12.26 -9.39 4.60
N LEU A 59 -11.63 -8.31 5.07
CA LEU A 59 -10.26 -7.91 4.71
C LEU A 59 -9.27 -8.12 5.85
N ILE A 60 -9.71 -8.61 7.02
CA ILE A 60 -8.88 -8.69 8.22
C ILE A 60 -7.63 -9.59 8.04
N LYS A 61 -7.69 -10.53 7.07
CA LYS A 61 -6.55 -11.36 6.65
C LYS A 61 -5.35 -10.54 6.16
N TYR A 62 -5.60 -9.35 5.60
CA TYR A 62 -4.58 -8.43 5.09
C TYR A 62 -3.97 -7.55 6.19
N GLY A 63 -4.62 -7.45 7.35
CA GLY A 63 -4.17 -6.64 8.48
C GLY A 63 -5.35 -6.21 9.33
N ARG A 64 -5.13 -6.01 10.63
CA ARG A 64 -6.19 -5.59 11.57
C ARG A 64 -6.54 -4.11 11.43
N PHE A 65 -5.59 -3.33 10.93
CA PHE A 65 -5.74 -1.90 10.69
C PHE A 65 -5.28 -1.56 9.27
N TYR A 66 -5.73 -0.42 8.77
CA TYR A 66 -5.21 0.16 7.55
C TYR A 66 -5.11 1.68 7.63
N VAL A 67 -4.26 2.25 6.78
CA VAL A 67 -4.19 3.68 6.50
C VAL A 67 -4.25 3.90 5.00
N THR A 68 -4.69 5.09 4.60
CA THR A 68 -4.76 5.51 3.20
C THR A 68 -3.72 6.57 2.90
N TYR A 69 -3.00 6.41 1.79
CA TYR A 69 -2.07 7.39 1.26
C TYR A 69 -2.52 7.81 -0.15
N ASN A 70 -2.83 9.09 -0.33
CA ASN A 70 -3.27 9.61 -1.62
C ASN A 70 -2.11 10.23 -2.38
N THR A 71 -1.98 9.87 -3.65
CA THR A 71 -1.05 10.52 -4.58
C THR A 71 -1.81 11.51 -5.48
N ALA A 72 -1.09 12.44 -6.12
CA ALA A 72 -1.68 13.48 -6.97
C ALA A 72 -2.53 12.95 -8.14
N ASN A 73 -2.31 11.69 -8.55
CA ASN A 73 -2.92 11.08 -9.73
C ASN A 73 -4.27 10.40 -9.47
N ARG A 74 -4.97 10.74 -8.38
CA ARG A 74 -6.22 10.07 -7.93
C ARG A 74 -6.04 8.58 -7.58
N THR A 75 -4.79 8.17 -7.36
CA THR A 75 -4.47 6.84 -6.85
C THR A 75 -4.43 6.89 -5.33
N THR A 76 -5.30 6.10 -4.71
CA THR A 76 -5.35 5.89 -3.27
C THR A 76 -4.69 4.56 -2.96
N TRP A 77 -3.65 4.61 -2.14
CA TRP A 77 -2.95 3.44 -1.62
C TRP A 77 -3.53 3.05 -0.27
N TYR A 78 -3.84 1.77 -0.11
CA TYR A 78 -4.30 1.18 1.15
C TYR A 78 -3.18 0.32 1.72
N ILE A 79 -2.74 0.65 2.92
CA ILE A 79 -1.64 -0.01 3.61
C ILE A 79 -2.22 -0.73 4.81
N PHE A 80 -2.26 -2.06 4.76
CA PHE A 80 -2.80 -2.90 5.83
C PHE A 80 -1.67 -3.41 6.71
N PHE A 81 -1.91 -3.35 8.02
CA PHE A 81 -0.90 -3.68 9.02
C PHE A 81 -1.49 -4.32 10.29
N ALA A 82 -0.60 -4.96 11.03
CA ALA A 82 -0.83 -5.32 12.42
C ALA A 82 0.06 -4.44 13.30
N ARG A 83 -0.46 -4.02 14.45
CA ARG A 83 0.27 -3.21 15.44
C ARG A 83 0.31 -3.94 16.79
N SER A 84 1.47 -3.92 17.42
CA SER A 84 1.67 -4.14 18.86
C SER A 84 2.29 -2.89 19.49
N ASP A 85 2.50 -2.89 20.80
CA ASP A 85 2.90 -1.69 21.55
C ASP A 85 4.14 -0.98 20.98
N GLU A 86 5.10 -1.72 20.42
CA GLU A 86 6.35 -1.16 19.89
C GLU A 86 6.56 -1.35 18.38
N ARG A 87 5.74 -2.18 17.72
CA ARG A 87 5.99 -2.62 16.34
C ARG A 87 4.74 -2.52 15.46
N ILE A 88 4.95 -2.11 14.22
CA ILE A 88 3.98 -2.19 13.14
C ILE A 88 4.54 -3.15 12.09
N ILE A 89 3.72 -4.11 11.67
CA ILE A 89 4.04 -5.06 10.60
C ILE A 89 3.10 -4.78 9.44
N VAL A 90 3.63 -4.29 8.33
CA VAL A 90 2.89 -4.05 7.09
C VAL A 90 2.78 -5.37 6.34
N LYS A 91 1.55 -5.86 6.17
CA LYS A 91 1.26 -7.19 5.65
C LYS A 91 0.72 -7.16 4.22
N PHE A 92 0.14 -6.04 3.79
CA PHE A 92 -0.43 -5.94 2.46
C PHE A 92 -0.53 -4.46 2.03
N VAL A 93 -0.25 -4.20 0.75
CA VAL A 93 -0.38 -2.88 0.12
C VAL A 93 -1.12 -3.04 -1.19
N THR A 94 -2.07 -2.15 -1.47
CA THR A 94 -2.86 -2.18 -2.70
C THR A 94 -3.35 -0.78 -3.06
N ASN A 95 -3.99 -0.62 -4.21
CA ASN A 95 -4.57 0.64 -4.64
C ASN A 95 -5.96 0.47 -5.28
N ASN A 96 -6.64 1.59 -5.47
CA ASN A 96 -7.97 1.67 -6.09
C ASN A 96 -8.01 1.31 -7.60
N HIS A 97 -6.89 0.98 -8.23
CA HIS A 97 -6.82 0.52 -9.63
C HIS A 97 -6.74 -1.00 -9.79
N VAL A 98 -6.67 -1.76 -8.68
CA VAL A 98 -6.77 -3.23 -8.76
C VAL A 98 -8.19 -3.59 -9.20
N TYR A 99 -8.30 -4.28 -10.34
CA TYR A 99 -9.56 -4.61 -11.06
C TYR A 99 -10.61 -5.38 -10.20
N ASN A 100 -10.22 -5.84 -9.00
CA ASN A 100 -11.09 -6.40 -7.97
C ASN A 100 -11.39 -5.40 -6.83
N ALA A 101 -11.52 -4.11 -7.13
CA ALA A 101 -11.90 -3.08 -6.18
C ALA A 101 -13.26 -3.35 -5.48
N GLY A 102 -14.06 -4.29 -6.00
CA GLY A 102 -15.25 -4.81 -5.30
C GLY A 102 -14.96 -5.51 -3.96
N PHE A 103 -13.72 -5.97 -3.72
CA PHE A 103 -13.28 -6.45 -2.40
C PHE A 103 -12.82 -5.31 -1.47
N LEU A 104 -12.47 -4.15 -2.02
CA LEU A 104 -11.97 -2.97 -1.29
C LEU A 104 -13.06 -1.91 -1.16
N ASN A 105 -14.34 -2.28 -1.05
CA ASN A 105 -15.45 -1.38 -0.71
C ASN A 105 -15.23 -0.75 0.68
N LEU A 106 -14.23 0.13 0.76
CA LEU A 106 -13.78 0.91 1.90
C LEU A 106 -14.27 2.36 1.77
N ASP A 107 -15.12 2.62 0.77
CA ASP A 107 -15.74 3.90 0.40
C ASP A 107 -17.27 3.88 0.61
N ASP A 108 -17.74 3.23 1.68
CA ASP A 108 -19.07 3.50 2.27
C ASP A 108 -18.92 4.24 3.62
#